data_AF-A0A373NEF4-F1
#
_entry.id   AF-A0A373NEF4-F1
#
_cell.length_a   1.000
_cell.length_b   1.000
_cell.length_c   1.000
_cell.angle_alpha   90.00
_cell.angle_beta   90.00
_cell.angle_gamma   90.00
#
_symmetry.space_group_name_H-M   'P 1'
#
loop_
_entity.id
_entity.type
_entity.pdbx_description
1 polymer ?
#
loop_
_entity_poly.entity_id
_entity_poly.type
_entity_poly.pdbx_seq_one_letter_code
_entity_poly.pdbx_strand_id
1 'polypeptide(L)'
;MYITITGSKNNKDVYIYQSFRKEDGRPSSRIYKKLGKYNALLEEFNGDKDKLMAWAKNEAAKETDLYNQHNGKVIVEFSQASCIPLNEARSFYAGYLFLQELCTELRLDNICRVIKRRHSLKKMKKEDRETAMDPKQFRKIGSADFVDLTTLDETDESVFNSIYYKEVPVVTGDMDETLIVTYSPKYKAYQKKVRARQIERAEKIIQSSGAKRKEKNQNDPMRFVKKTSITEDGEIAEKKVYELDAEQIAKEKLYDGFYAVITNLEGDVGEIIKINKQRWEIEENFRIMKTELEARPVYVRRDDRIKAHFMTCYISLLLYRLLEQKLTENYTAEQLIATLRSMKLTLLNTANGYIPSYTRTEIIDTLHKAFGFRTDYEFIKKSTMRSIIKQTKKLNFQD
;
A
#
# COMPACT_ATOMS: atom_id res chain seq x y z
N MET A 1 3.32 32.35 -31.27
CA MET A 1 2.01 32.06 -31.89
C MET A 1 1.64 33.21 -32.81
N TYR A 2 0.66 33.08 -33.71
CA TYR A 2 0.25 34.15 -34.63
C TYR A 2 -1.26 34.18 -34.83
N ILE A 3 -1.79 35.32 -35.31
CA ILE A 3 -3.22 35.49 -35.57
C ILE A 3 -3.56 35.14 -37.00
N THR A 4 -4.63 34.36 -37.18
CA THR A 4 -5.22 34.04 -38.48
C THR A 4 -6.71 34.29 -38.44
N ILE A 5 -7.24 34.88 -39.52
CA ILE A 5 -8.67 35.01 -39.74
C ILE A 5 -9.07 33.97 -40.79
N THR A 6 -9.94 33.04 -40.42
CA THR A 6 -10.43 31.98 -41.32
C THR A 6 -11.95 32.02 -41.39
N GLY A 7 -12.50 31.70 -42.57
CA GLY A 7 -13.94 31.66 -42.80
C GLY A 7 -14.37 32.27 -44.15
N SER A 8 -15.68 32.24 -44.40
CA SER A 8 -16.30 32.80 -45.62
C SER A 8 -16.52 34.32 -45.49
N LYS A 9 -16.86 35.00 -46.59
CA LYS A 9 -16.93 36.47 -46.66
C LYS A 9 -17.78 37.11 -45.54
N ASN A 10 -18.86 36.43 -45.12
CA ASN A 10 -19.81 36.90 -44.09
C ASN A 10 -19.67 36.18 -42.73
N ASN A 11 -18.85 35.14 -42.63
CA ASN A 11 -18.68 34.37 -41.39
C ASN A 11 -17.19 34.07 -41.20
N LYS A 12 -16.48 35.04 -40.60
CA LYS A 12 -15.07 34.96 -40.29
C LYS A 12 -14.87 34.83 -38.79
N ASP A 13 -13.92 34.00 -38.41
CA ASP A 13 -13.48 33.80 -37.03
C ASP A 13 -12.01 34.23 -36.89
N VAL A 14 -11.66 34.74 -35.72
CA VAL A 14 -10.29 35.12 -35.36
C VAL A 14 -9.70 34.05 -34.46
N TYR A 15 -8.55 33.50 -34.84
CA TYR A 15 -7.85 32.43 -34.13
C TYR A 15 -6.41 32.83 -33.80
N ILE A 16 -5.92 32.32 -32.68
CA ILE A 16 -4.50 32.19 -32.39
C ILE A 16 -4.04 30.81 -32.89
N TYR A 17 -3.07 30.79 -33.80
CA TYR A 17 -2.41 29.60 -34.29
C TYR A 17 -1.05 29.40 -33.60
N GLN A 18 -0.76 28.14 -33.27
CA GLN A 18 0.55 27.71 -32.80
C GLN A 18 1.29 26.98 -33.92
N SER A 19 2.45 27.51 -34.29
CA SER A 19 3.40 26.83 -35.17
C SER A 19 4.14 25.74 -34.41
N PHE A 20 4.27 24.54 -34.99
CA PHE A 20 5.05 23.43 -34.44
C PHE A 20 5.73 22.66 -35.58
N ARG A 21 6.72 21.83 -35.27
CA ARG A 21 7.33 20.89 -36.22
C ARG A 21 6.75 19.50 -36.00
N LYS A 22 6.37 18.82 -37.07
CA LYS A 22 5.94 17.41 -37.05
C LYS A 22 7.16 16.50 -36.83
N GLU A 23 6.93 15.22 -36.53
CA GLU A 23 7.99 14.21 -36.37
C GLU A 23 8.88 14.07 -37.62
N ASP A 24 8.32 14.34 -38.81
CA ASP A 24 9.05 14.39 -40.09
C ASP A 24 9.87 15.68 -40.30
N GLY A 25 9.92 16.57 -39.31
CA GLY A 25 10.64 17.84 -39.35
C GLY A 25 9.94 18.97 -40.11
N ARG A 26 8.79 18.71 -40.76
CA ARG A 26 8.08 19.73 -41.54
C ARG A 26 7.36 20.74 -40.64
N PRO A 27 7.36 22.04 -40.99
CA PRO A 27 6.60 23.04 -40.25
C PRO A 27 5.10 22.82 -40.45
N SER A 28 4.33 22.91 -39.38
CA SER A 28 2.88 22.85 -39.39
C SER A 28 2.30 23.86 -38.39
N SER A 29 0.99 24.05 -38.42
CA SER A 29 0.30 24.96 -37.50
C SER A 29 -1.04 24.37 -37.09
N ARG A 30 -1.41 24.54 -35.81
CA ARG A 30 -2.71 24.14 -35.27
C ARG A 30 -3.39 25.32 -34.59
N ILE A 31 -4.71 25.28 -34.51
CA ILE A 31 -5.49 26.25 -33.73
C ILE A 31 -5.13 26.05 -32.25
N TYR A 32 -4.65 27.12 -31.63
CA TYR A 32 -4.34 27.16 -30.19
C TYR A 32 -5.54 27.64 -29.39
N LYS A 33 -6.17 28.74 -29.83
CA LYS A 33 -7.32 29.36 -29.16
C LYS A 33 -8.18 30.12 -30.16
N LYS A 34 -9.51 30.03 -30.02
CA LYS A 34 -10.46 30.87 -30.77
C LYS A 34 -10.70 32.15 -29.96
N LEU A 35 -10.51 33.31 -30.58
CA LEU A 35 -10.77 34.60 -29.93
C LEU A 35 -12.24 35.02 -30.06
N GLY A 36 -12.88 34.71 -31.19
CA GLY A 36 -14.29 35.03 -31.41
C GLY A 36 -14.63 35.22 -32.89
N LYS A 37 -15.87 35.65 -33.16
CA LYS A 37 -16.31 36.03 -34.51
C LYS A 37 -15.76 37.40 -34.88
N TYR A 38 -15.21 37.53 -36.08
CA TYR A 38 -14.58 38.77 -36.56
C TYR A 38 -15.54 39.96 -36.53
N ASN A 39 -16.78 39.81 -37.00
CA ASN A 39 -17.74 40.92 -37.04
C ASN A 39 -18.13 41.41 -35.64
N ALA A 40 -18.33 40.49 -34.69
CA ALA A 40 -18.65 40.83 -33.30
C ALA A 40 -17.47 41.55 -32.61
N LEU A 41 -16.26 41.02 -32.78
CA LEU A 41 -15.05 41.69 -32.27
C LEU A 41 -14.86 43.06 -32.93
N LEU A 42 -15.14 43.18 -34.24
CA LEU A 42 -14.99 44.45 -34.95
C LEU A 42 -15.94 45.53 -34.43
N GLU A 43 -17.16 45.16 -34.04
CA GLU A 43 -18.13 46.05 -33.38
C GLU A 43 -17.60 46.54 -32.02
N GLU A 44 -16.99 45.65 -31.21
CA GLU A 44 -16.38 46.02 -29.92
C GLU A 44 -15.25 47.05 -30.06
N PHE A 45 -14.56 47.08 -31.21
CA PHE A 45 -13.53 48.06 -31.53
C PHE A 45 -14.03 49.20 -32.43
N ASN A 46 -15.34 49.46 -32.47
CA ASN A 46 -15.97 50.55 -33.24
C ASN A 46 -15.64 50.54 -34.75
N GLY A 47 -15.55 49.35 -35.36
CA GLY A 47 -15.21 49.22 -36.78
C GLY A 47 -13.71 49.32 -37.09
N ASP A 48 -12.87 49.58 -36.09
CA ASP A 48 -11.43 49.79 -36.26
C ASP A 48 -10.68 48.45 -36.31
N LYS A 49 -10.39 48.02 -37.54
CA LYS A 49 -9.67 46.78 -37.81
C LYS A 49 -8.25 46.79 -37.22
N ASP A 50 -7.59 47.94 -37.22
CA ASP A 50 -6.19 48.01 -36.78
C ASP A 50 -6.10 47.87 -35.26
N LYS A 51 -7.04 48.46 -34.51
CA LYS A 51 -7.16 48.26 -33.06
C LYS A 51 -7.50 46.82 -32.70
N LEU A 52 -8.43 46.19 -33.41
CA LEU A 52 -8.76 44.77 -33.23
C LEU A 52 -7.53 43.88 -33.44
N MET A 53 -6.78 44.13 -34.52
CA MET A 53 -5.58 43.33 -34.83
C MET A 53 -4.44 43.58 -33.83
N ALA A 54 -4.29 44.81 -33.33
CA ALA A 54 -3.32 45.13 -32.28
C ALA A 54 -3.66 44.42 -30.96
N TRP A 55 -4.93 44.44 -30.55
CA TRP A 55 -5.42 43.70 -29.39
C TRP A 55 -5.20 42.18 -29.55
N ALA A 56 -5.59 41.61 -30.69
CA ALA A 56 -5.44 40.18 -30.96
C ALA A 56 -3.96 39.75 -30.97
N LYS A 57 -3.06 40.58 -31.51
CA LYS A 57 -1.60 40.35 -31.45
C LYS A 57 -1.08 40.39 -30.02
N ASN A 58 -1.55 41.31 -29.18
CA ASN A 58 -1.17 41.38 -27.77
C ASN A 58 -1.66 40.14 -27.01
N GLU A 59 -2.90 39.71 -27.24
CA GLU A 59 -3.39 38.44 -26.69
C GLU A 59 -2.57 37.23 -27.16
N ALA A 60 -2.22 37.14 -28.45
CA ALA A 60 -1.34 36.09 -28.95
C ALA A 60 0.07 36.14 -28.31
N ALA A 61 0.59 37.32 -27.99
CA ALA A 61 1.86 37.49 -27.30
C ALA A 61 1.78 37.00 -25.85
N LYS A 62 0.75 37.41 -25.10
CA LYS A 62 0.50 36.92 -23.73
C LYS A 62 0.38 35.39 -23.68
N GLU A 63 -0.37 34.80 -24.62
CA GLU A 63 -0.52 33.35 -24.74
C GLU A 63 0.80 32.65 -25.13
N THR A 64 1.62 33.31 -25.97
CA THR A 64 2.96 32.81 -26.30
C THR A 64 3.88 32.83 -25.09
N ASP A 65 3.83 33.89 -24.27
CA ASP A 65 4.62 34.00 -23.05
C ASP A 65 4.19 32.98 -22.00
N LEU A 66 2.87 32.80 -21.79
CA LEU A 66 2.33 31.72 -20.96
C LEU A 66 2.79 30.34 -21.46
N TYR A 67 2.69 30.09 -22.77
CA TYR A 67 3.15 28.85 -23.36
C TYR A 67 4.65 28.62 -23.14
N ASN A 68 5.48 29.64 -23.34
CA ASN A 68 6.93 29.57 -23.12
C ASN A 68 7.28 29.42 -21.64
N GLN A 69 6.52 30.02 -20.74
CA GLN A 69 6.69 29.79 -19.31
C GLN A 69 6.43 28.31 -18.96
N HIS A 70 5.49 27.65 -19.62
CA HIS A 70 5.16 26.25 -19.37
C HIS A 70 6.05 25.25 -20.12
N ASN A 71 6.52 25.58 -21.33
CA ASN A 71 7.22 24.65 -22.24
C ASN A 71 8.65 25.11 -22.62
N GLY A 72 9.14 26.18 -22.00
CA GLY A 72 10.48 26.71 -22.23
C GLY A 72 11.56 25.77 -21.70
N LYS A 73 12.74 25.82 -22.33
CA LYS A 73 13.94 25.12 -21.84
C LYS A 73 14.44 25.78 -20.56
N VAL A 74 14.93 24.98 -19.63
CA VAL A 74 15.51 25.45 -18.36
C VAL A 74 17.02 25.23 -18.41
N ILE A 75 17.79 26.29 -18.18
CA ILE A 75 19.24 26.22 -18.03
C ILE A 75 19.55 26.18 -16.54
N VAL A 76 20.41 25.24 -16.13
CA VAL A 76 20.78 25.04 -14.73
C VAL A 76 22.28 25.16 -14.62
N GLU A 77 22.74 26.15 -13.86
CA GLU A 77 24.16 26.38 -13.60
C GLU A 77 24.55 25.86 -12.23
N PHE A 78 25.72 25.23 -12.14
CA PHE A 78 26.31 24.74 -10.91
C PHE A 78 27.77 25.20 -10.81
N SER A 79 28.19 25.56 -9.60
CA SER A 79 29.59 25.87 -9.29
C SER A 79 30.33 24.59 -8.89
N GLN A 80 31.53 24.38 -9.45
CA GLN A 80 32.43 23.29 -9.04
C GLN A 80 33.11 23.57 -7.69
N ALA A 81 33.19 24.83 -7.28
CA ALA A 81 33.84 25.26 -6.03
C ALA A 81 32.88 25.30 -4.83
N SER A 82 31.57 25.28 -5.07
CA SER A 82 30.57 25.44 -4.02
C SER A 82 30.06 24.09 -3.53
N CYS A 83 30.23 23.82 -2.23
CA CYS A 83 29.65 22.65 -1.58
C CYS A 83 28.15 22.80 -1.37
N ILE A 84 27.47 21.66 -1.22
CA ILE A 84 26.10 21.63 -0.70
C ILE A 84 26.13 22.17 0.75
N PRO A 85 25.24 23.10 1.14
CA PRO A 85 25.17 23.58 2.51
C PRO A 85 24.95 22.46 3.53
N LEU A 86 25.52 22.65 4.72
CA LEU A 86 25.41 21.67 5.81
C LEU A 86 23.94 21.39 6.13
N ASN A 87 23.58 20.11 6.25
CA ASN A 87 22.22 19.63 6.54
C ASN A 87 21.16 19.93 5.47
N GLU A 88 21.55 20.32 4.25
CA GLU A 88 20.60 20.52 3.16
C GLU A 88 20.34 19.22 2.38
N ALA A 89 19.10 18.70 2.48
CA ALA A 89 18.66 17.59 1.65
C ALA A 89 18.28 18.07 0.23
N ARG A 90 18.79 17.40 -0.80
CA ARG A 90 18.42 17.65 -2.21
C ARG A 90 17.64 16.53 -2.86
N SER A 91 17.51 15.38 -2.22
CA SER A 91 16.75 14.24 -2.76
C SER A 91 15.51 14.00 -1.90
N PHE A 92 14.35 13.91 -2.55
CA PHE A 92 13.05 13.79 -1.91
C PHE A 92 12.26 12.64 -2.52
N TYR A 93 11.63 11.81 -1.69
CA TYR A 93 10.75 10.76 -2.18
C TYR A 93 9.44 11.37 -2.68
N ALA A 94 8.99 10.99 -3.88
CA ALA A 94 7.74 11.42 -4.47
C ALA A 94 6.71 10.29 -4.62
N GLY A 95 7.12 9.02 -4.47
CA GLY A 95 6.19 7.89 -4.54
C GLY A 95 5.09 7.93 -3.48
N TYR A 96 5.31 8.59 -2.33
CA TYR A 96 4.26 8.74 -1.31
C TYR A 96 3.04 9.54 -1.79
N LEU A 97 3.15 10.32 -2.88
CA LEU A 97 2.05 11.14 -3.39
C LEU A 97 0.84 10.29 -3.82
N PHE A 98 1.09 9.12 -4.42
CA PHE A 98 0.02 8.17 -4.78
C PHE A 98 -0.68 7.61 -3.54
N LEU A 99 0.11 7.25 -2.51
CA LEU A 99 -0.44 6.77 -1.23
C LEU A 99 -1.19 7.88 -0.48
N GLN A 100 -0.73 9.13 -0.58
CA GLN A 100 -1.38 10.29 0.05
C GLN A 100 -2.77 10.53 -0.53
N GLU A 101 -2.92 10.43 -1.85
CA GLU A 101 -4.22 10.56 -2.50
C GLU A 101 -5.16 9.42 -2.08
N LEU A 102 -4.67 8.18 -2.10
CA LEU A 102 -5.45 7.02 -1.63
C LEU A 102 -5.90 7.18 -0.16
N CYS A 103 -5.01 7.60 0.73
CA CYS A 103 -5.34 7.89 2.13
C CYS A 103 -6.40 9.00 2.28
N THR A 104 -6.38 9.98 1.39
CA THR A 104 -7.34 11.10 1.37
C THR A 104 -8.70 10.61 0.89
N GLU A 105 -8.75 9.84 -0.19
CA GLU A 105 -9.98 9.21 -0.73
C GLU A 105 -10.67 8.34 0.33
N LEU A 106 -9.89 7.52 1.05
CA LEU A 106 -10.39 6.64 2.13
C LEU A 106 -10.75 7.39 3.42
N ARG A 107 -10.53 8.71 3.48
CA ARG A 107 -10.77 9.54 4.67
C ARG A 107 -10.08 8.98 5.92
N LEU A 108 -8.92 8.33 5.76
CA LEU A 108 -8.17 7.76 6.88
C LEU A 108 -7.79 8.84 7.90
N ASP A 109 -7.57 10.07 7.44
CA ASP A 109 -7.36 11.23 8.32
C ASP A 109 -8.54 11.47 9.28
N ASN A 110 -9.78 11.28 8.80
CA ASN A 110 -10.98 11.48 9.59
C ASN A 110 -11.23 10.30 10.53
N ILE A 111 -11.01 9.07 10.06
CA ILE A 111 -11.08 7.86 10.90
C ILE A 111 -10.09 8.01 12.06
N CYS A 112 -8.82 8.30 11.77
CA CYS A 112 -7.80 8.53 12.81
C CYS A 112 -8.15 9.69 13.74
N ARG A 113 -8.72 10.79 13.20
CA ARG A 113 -9.16 11.95 14.00
C ARG A 113 -10.33 11.60 14.92
N VAL A 114 -11.29 10.79 14.47
CA VAL A 114 -12.43 10.31 15.26
C VAL A 114 -11.97 9.34 16.34
N ILE A 115 -11.12 8.37 16.01
CA ILE A 115 -10.54 7.42 16.98
C ILE A 115 -9.78 8.21 18.06
N LYS A 116 -8.91 9.15 17.68
CA LYS A 116 -8.18 10.02 18.62
C LYS A 116 -9.11 10.84 19.53
N ARG A 117 -10.32 11.18 19.07
CA ARG A 117 -11.31 11.93 19.86
C ARG A 117 -12.14 11.02 20.77
N ARG A 118 -12.52 9.81 20.32
CA ARG A 118 -13.37 8.86 21.07
C ARG A 118 -12.69 8.26 22.31
N HIS A 119 -11.39 8.00 22.28
CA HIS A 119 -10.69 7.33 23.39
C HIS A 119 -10.08 8.28 24.44
N SER A 120 -10.51 9.55 24.50
CA SER A 120 -10.00 10.51 25.47
C SER A 120 -11.04 10.81 26.55
N LEU A 121 -10.83 10.31 27.78
CA LEU A 121 -11.66 10.63 28.97
C LEU A 121 -11.87 12.15 29.13
N LYS A 122 -10.86 12.95 28.77
CA LYS A 122 -10.92 14.43 28.84
C LYS A 122 -11.95 15.06 27.90
N LYS A 123 -12.43 14.33 26.88
CA LYS A 123 -13.35 14.83 25.83
C LYS A 123 -14.74 14.18 25.88
N MET A 124 -15.05 13.38 26.90
CA MET A 124 -16.40 12.84 27.15
C MET A 124 -17.35 13.95 27.63
N LYS A 125 -18.67 13.73 27.49
CA LYS A 125 -19.69 14.59 28.14
C LYS A 125 -19.46 14.57 29.65
N LYS A 126 -19.75 15.70 30.31
CA LYS A 126 -19.45 15.88 31.75
C LYS A 126 -20.09 14.78 32.61
N GLU A 127 -21.35 14.44 32.34
CA GLU A 127 -22.13 13.42 33.05
C GLU A 127 -21.55 12.00 32.87
N ASP A 128 -21.19 11.61 31.64
CA ASP A 128 -20.57 10.31 31.36
C ASP A 128 -19.17 10.20 31.98
N ARG A 129 -18.43 11.32 32.03
CA ARG A 129 -17.09 11.39 32.61
C ARG A 129 -17.13 11.28 34.13
N GLU A 130 -18.08 11.96 34.78
CA GLU A 130 -18.30 11.86 36.23
C GLU A 130 -18.72 10.44 36.62
N THR A 131 -19.57 9.80 35.82
CA THR A 131 -19.95 8.40 36.02
C THR A 131 -18.76 7.46 35.82
N ALA A 132 -17.97 7.61 34.76
CA ALA A 132 -16.82 6.74 34.50
C ALA A 132 -15.67 6.87 35.53
N MET A 133 -15.59 7.99 36.25
CA MET A 133 -14.55 8.27 37.24
C MET A 133 -15.00 8.10 38.71
N ASP A 134 -16.25 7.70 38.95
CA ASP A 134 -16.76 7.46 40.31
C ASP A 134 -16.04 6.27 40.97
N PRO A 135 -15.20 6.50 42.01
CA PRO A 135 -14.37 5.46 42.63
C PRO A 135 -15.16 4.37 43.35
N LYS A 136 -16.47 4.58 43.59
CA LYS A 136 -17.35 3.63 44.27
C LYS A 136 -17.97 2.57 43.36
N GLN A 137 -17.78 2.68 42.05
CA GLN A 137 -18.44 1.86 41.03
C GLN A 137 -17.48 0.96 40.27
N PHE A 138 -16.49 0.38 40.96
CA PHE A 138 -15.53 -0.57 40.40
C PHE A 138 -15.78 -1.98 40.93
N ARG A 139 -15.40 -3.01 40.20
CA ARG A 139 -15.48 -4.42 40.63
C ARG A 139 -14.12 -5.08 40.52
N LYS A 140 -13.82 -6.03 41.40
CA LYS A 140 -12.64 -6.89 41.29
C LYS A 140 -12.94 -8.04 40.34
N ILE A 141 -12.00 -8.41 39.47
CA ILE A 141 -12.13 -9.59 38.61
C ILE A 141 -12.48 -10.83 39.45
N GLY A 142 -13.63 -11.47 39.14
CA GLY A 142 -14.17 -12.61 39.87
C GLY A 142 -15.15 -12.31 41.01
N SER A 143 -15.44 -11.03 41.30
CA SER A 143 -16.45 -10.62 42.29
C SER A 143 -17.57 -9.79 41.65
N ALA A 144 -18.81 -10.03 42.08
CA ALA A 144 -19.97 -9.23 41.66
C ALA A 144 -20.14 -7.95 42.49
N ASP A 145 -19.44 -7.84 43.62
CA ASP A 145 -19.58 -6.75 44.57
C ASP A 145 -18.81 -5.51 44.11
N PHE A 146 -19.40 -4.34 44.37
CA PHE A 146 -18.74 -3.06 44.12
C PHE A 146 -17.69 -2.79 45.20
N VAL A 147 -16.55 -2.29 44.76
CA VAL A 147 -15.38 -1.94 45.57
C VAL A 147 -15.14 -0.44 45.43
N ASP A 148 -14.97 0.24 46.57
CA ASP A 148 -14.54 1.63 46.61
C ASP A 148 -13.02 1.72 46.54
N LEU A 149 -12.51 2.24 45.42
CA LEU A 149 -11.08 2.38 45.17
C LEU A 149 -10.37 3.24 46.23
N THR A 150 -11.07 4.16 46.90
CA THR A 150 -10.45 5.05 47.92
C THR A 150 -10.14 4.35 49.24
N THR A 151 -10.65 3.14 49.43
CA THR A 151 -10.49 2.34 50.66
C THR A 151 -9.49 1.19 50.51
N LEU A 152 -8.86 1.06 49.33
CA LEU A 152 -7.88 0.02 49.05
C LEU A 152 -6.52 0.36 49.67
N ASP A 153 -5.89 -0.61 50.33
CA ASP A 153 -4.51 -0.50 50.78
C ASP A 153 -3.56 -0.89 49.63
N GLU A 154 -3.01 0.13 48.95
CA GLU A 154 -2.10 -0.05 47.81
C GLU A 154 -0.71 -0.60 48.21
N THR A 155 -0.44 -0.77 49.51
CA THR A 155 0.81 -1.37 50.01
C THR A 155 0.75 -2.91 50.09
N ASP A 156 -0.44 -3.50 49.98
CA ASP A 156 -0.65 -4.95 49.90
C ASP A 156 -0.42 -5.44 48.45
N GLU A 157 0.52 -6.37 48.29
CA GLU A 157 0.93 -6.95 47.00
C GLU A 157 -0.21 -7.71 46.29
N SER A 158 -1.19 -8.22 47.04
CA SER A 158 -2.39 -8.88 46.50
C SER A 158 -3.41 -7.88 45.94
N VAL A 159 -3.47 -6.68 46.51
CA VAL A 159 -4.33 -5.57 46.04
C VAL A 159 -3.67 -4.87 44.85
N PHE A 160 -2.35 -4.64 44.91
CA PHE A 160 -1.57 -4.00 43.85
C PHE A 160 -1.61 -4.78 42.52
N ASN A 161 -1.58 -6.12 42.58
CA ASN A 161 -1.64 -6.98 41.40
C ASN A 161 -3.07 -7.34 40.96
N SER A 162 -4.09 -6.84 41.67
CA SER A 162 -5.49 -7.07 41.32
C SER A 162 -5.98 -6.05 40.28
N ILE A 163 -6.75 -6.52 39.29
CA ILE A 163 -7.35 -5.67 38.27
C ILE A 163 -8.80 -5.35 38.65
N TYR A 164 -9.11 -4.06 38.78
CA TYR A 164 -10.45 -3.56 39.05
C TYR A 164 -11.05 -2.93 37.78
N TYR A 165 -12.30 -3.24 37.46
CA TYR A 165 -12.93 -2.89 36.20
C TYR A 165 -14.35 -2.35 36.39
N LYS A 166 -14.88 -1.67 35.36
CA LYS A 166 -16.25 -1.15 35.28
C LYS A 166 -16.82 -1.41 33.89
N GLU A 167 -18.01 -1.98 33.81
CA GLU A 167 -18.69 -2.29 32.55
C GLU A 167 -19.69 -1.20 32.16
N VAL A 168 -19.73 -0.88 30.87
CA VAL A 168 -20.79 -0.12 30.20
C VAL A 168 -21.20 -0.95 28.97
N PRO A 169 -22.47 -1.35 28.82
CA PRO A 169 -22.84 -2.38 27.87
C PRO A 169 -22.69 -1.93 26.42
N VAL A 170 -21.99 -2.75 25.63
CA VAL A 170 -22.18 -2.93 24.19
C VAL A 170 -22.15 -4.43 23.92
N VAL A 171 -23.23 -4.95 23.34
CA VAL A 171 -23.42 -6.38 23.12
C VAL A 171 -22.58 -6.87 21.94
N THR A 172 -21.78 -7.92 22.16
CA THR A 172 -21.45 -8.96 21.16
C THR A 172 -20.98 -10.22 21.91
N GLY A 173 -21.61 -11.37 21.66
CA GLY A 173 -21.71 -12.55 22.56
C GLY A 173 -20.75 -13.73 22.33
N ASP A 174 -21.26 -14.95 22.55
CA ASP A 174 -20.60 -16.29 22.63
C ASP A 174 -20.96 -17.18 21.41
N MET A 175 -20.05 -18.03 20.90
CA MET A 175 -20.32 -18.88 19.71
C MET A 175 -19.99 -20.37 19.88
N ASP A 176 -20.88 -21.20 19.33
CA ASP A 176 -20.73 -22.64 19.06
C ASP A 176 -19.95 -22.89 17.74
N GLU A 177 -19.13 -23.94 17.68
CA GLU A 177 -18.27 -24.28 16.54
C GLU A 177 -18.74 -25.52 15.75
N THR A 178 -18.58 -25.49 14.43
CA THR A 178 -18.91 -26.56 13.47
C THR A 178 -17.67 -27.01 12.66
N LEU A 179 -17.45 -28.32 12.53
CA LEU A 179 -16.36 -28.92 11.75
C LEU A 179 -16.85 -29.36 10.36
N ILE A 180 -16.21 -28.87 9.29
CA ILE A 180 -16.52 -29.16 7.88
C ILE A 180 -15.31 -29.85 7.23
N VAL A 181 -15.50 -31.07 6.73
CA VAL A 181 -14.48 -31.84 6.00
C VAL A 181 -14.78 -31.83 4.51
N THR A 182 -13.79 -31.46 3.70
CA THR A 182 -13.92 -31.30 2.25
C THR A 182 -12.93 -32.20 1.51
N TYR A 183 -13.28 -32.62 0.29
CA TYR A 183 -12.42 -33.40 -0.58
C TYR A 183 -12.29 -32.76 -1.96
N SER A 184 -11.04 -32.57 -2.43
CA SER A 184 -10.74 -31.96 -3.73
C SER A 184 -9.80 -32.85 -4.56
N PRO A 185 -10.26 -33.40 -5.69
CA PRO A 185 -9.42 -34.20 -6.61
C PRO A 185 -8.22 -33.44 -7.18
N LYS A 186 -8.37 -32.12 -7.43
CA LYS A 186 -7.28 -31.24 -7.87
C LYS A 186 -6.22 -31.10 -6.76
N TYR A 187 -6.66 -30.95 -5.53
CA TYR A 187 -5.78 -30.84 -4.36
C TYR A 187 -5.08 -32.18 -4.07
N LYS A 188 -5.77 -33.31 -4.24
CA LYS A 188 -5.19 -34.66 -4.20
C LYS A 188 -4.03 -34.84 -5.16
N ALA A 189 -4.20 -34.41 -6.42
CA ALA A 189 -3.14 -34.49 -7.43
C ALA A 189 -1.93 -33.59 -7.07
N TYR A 190 -2.18 -32.40 -6.52
CA TYR A 190 -1.15 -31.50 -6.04
C TYR A 190 -0.36 -32.08 -4.85
N GLN A 191 -1.05 -32.55 -3.80
CA GLN A 191 -0.42 -33.16 -2.62
C GLN A 191 0.37 -34.42 -2.99
N LYS A 192 -0.16 -35.26 -3.90
CA LYS A 192 0.57 -36.39 -4.47
C LYS A 192 1.88 -35.95 -5.15
N LYS A 193 1.87 -34.84 -5.91
CA LYS A 193 3.06 -34.28 -6.57
C LYS A 193 4.07 -33.69 -5.58
N VAL A 194 3.60 -33.00 -4.54
CA VAL A 194 4.45 -32.47 -3.46
C VAL A 194 5.09 -33.62 -2.67
N ARG A 195 4.33 -34.65 -2.30
CA ARG A 195 4.85 -35.84 -1.62
C ARG A 195 5.88 -36.57 -2.48
N ALA A 196 5.61 -36.78 -3.77
CA ALA A 196 6.56 -37.42 -4.68
C ALA A 196 7.91 -36.67 -4.73
N ARG A 197 7.88 -35.32 -4.79
CA ARG A 197 9.10 -34.50 -4.71
C ARG A 197 9.81 -34.58 -3.36
N GLN A 198 9.07 -34.68 -2.25
CA GLN A 198 9.66 -34.87 -0.93
C GLN A 198 10.33 -36.25 -0.81
N ILE A 199 9.72 -37.30 -1.36
CA ILE A 199 10.31 -38.65 -1.42
C ILE A 199 11.60 -38.63 -2.25
N GLU A 200 11.58 -38.05 -3.44
CA GLU A 200 12.76 -37.93 -4.32
C GLU A 200 13.91 -37.15 -3.63
N ARG A 201 13.58 -36.09 -2.88
CA ARG A 201 14.55 -35.34 -2.09
C ARG A 201 15.08 -36.17 -0.91
N ALA A 202 14.21 -36.92 -0.23
CA ALA A 202 14.61 -37.81 0.86
C ALA A 202 15.57 -38.92 0.36
N GLU A 203 15.30 -39.52 -0.80
CA GLU A 203 16.18 -40.49 -1.47
C GLU A 203 17.55 -39.87 -1.79
N LYS A 204 17.56 -38.67 -2.37
CA LYS A 204 18.80 -37.93 -2.64
C LYS A 204 19.60 -37.65 -1.37
N ILE A 205 18.93 -37.33 -0.25
CA ILE A 205 19.57 -37.09 1.05
C ILE A 205 20.12 -38.37 1.68
N ILE A 206 19.44 -39.51 1.48
CA ILE A 206 19.92 -40.83 1.90
C ILE A 206 21.19 -41.21 1.11
N GLN A 207 21.22 -40.91 -0.19
CA GLN A 207 22.35 -41.20 -1.09
C GLN A 207 23.56 -40.27 -0.90
N SER A 208 23.35 -39.01 -0.50
CA SER A 208 24.45 -38.07 -0.25
C SER A 208 25.11 -38.30 1.11
N SER A 209 26.36 -38.73 1.12
CA SER A 209 27.21 -38.87 2.31
C SER A 209 27.75 -37.51 2.78
N GLY A 210 27.18 -36.94 3.85
CA GLY A 210 27.81 -35.83 4.59
C GLY A 210 26.94 -34.68 5.12
N ALA A 211 25.64 -34.61 4.83
CA ALA A 211 24.81 -33.49 5.32
C ALA A 211 24.43 -33.65 6.82
N LYS A 212 24.51 -32.57 7.61
CA LYS A 212 23.93 -32.50 8.97
C LYS A 212 22.41 -32.71 8.86
N ARG A 213 21.93 -33.84 9.37
CA ARG A 213 20.51 -34.26 9.30
C ARG A 213 19.75 -33.61 10.47
N LYS A 214 18.87 -32.65 10.18
CA LYS A 214 18.04 -31.93 11.18
C LYS A 214 16.89 -32.81 11.68
N GLU A 215 16.29 -32.40 12.80
CA GLU A 215 15.11 -33.02 13.40
C GLU A 215 13.89 -33.00 12.47
N LYS A 216 13.00 -33.98 12.64
CA LYS A 216 11.80 -34.18 11.83
C LYS A 216 10.79 -33.06 12.09
N ASN A 217 10.48 -32.26 11.06
CA ASN A 217 9.32 -31.36 11.07
C ASN A 217 8.27 -31.86 10.07
N GLN A 218 7.00 -31.47 10.24
CA GLN A 218 5.86 -31.96 9.45
C GLN A 218 6.00 -31.68 7.94
N ASN A 219 6.74 -30.63 7.57
CA ASN A 219 7.00 -30.25 6.17
C ASN A 219 8.39 -30.68 5.64
N ASP A 220 9.20 -31.38 6.45
CA ASP A 220 10.56 -31.78 6.09
C ASP A 220 10.56 -33.13 5.33
N PRO A 221 11.29 -33.27 4.20
CA PRO A 221 11.51 -34.55 3.52
C PRO A 221 11.97 -35.70 4.43
N MET A 222 12.71 -35.39 5.50
CA MET A 222 13.23 -36.37 6.46
C MET A 222 12.14 -37.08 7.27
N ARG A 223 10.88 -36.61 7.22
CA ARG A 223 9.72 -37.29 7.83
C ARG A 223 9.43 -38.66 7.20
N PHE A 224 9.84 -38.87 5.95
CA PHE A 224 9.71 -40.14 5.23
C PHE A 224 10.92 -41.06 5.38
N VAL A 225 11.84 -40.77 6.29
CA VAL A 225 13.07 -41.55 6.49
C VAL A 225 13.04 -42.21 7.87
N LYS A 226 13.15 -43.54 7.87
CA LYS A 226 13.35 -44.39 9.05
C LYS A 226 14.86 -44.57 9.27
N LYS A 227 15.25 -44.54 10.54
CA LYS A 227 16.63 -44.73 10.98
C LYS A 227 16.71 -46.03 11.75
N THR A 228 17.50 -46.97 11.27
CA THR A 228 17.73 -48.26 11.91
C THR A 228 19.19 -48.32 12.31
N SER A 229 19.45 -48.44 13.61
CA SER A 229 20.77 -48.65 14.18
C SER A 229 20.98 -50.14 14.35
N ILE A 230 21.97 -50.71 13.67
CA ILE A 230 22.28 -52.15 13.73
C ILE A 230 23.64 -52.34 14.39
N THR A 231 23.71 -53.29 15.32
CA THR A 231 24.94 -53.86 15.91
C THR A 231 24.90 -55.37 15.71
N GLU A 232 26.05 -56.02 15.61
CA GLU A 232 26.09 -57.49 15.57
C GLU A 232 25.84 -58.10 16.98
N ASP A 233 26.08 -57.39 18.08
CA ASP A 233 25.94 -57.93 19.46
C ASP A 233 25.45 -56.93 20.54
N GLY A 234 24.44 -56.10 20.26
CA GLY A 234 23.67 -55.45 21.34
C GLY A 234 24.30 -54.30 22.13
N GLU A 235 25.48 -53.75 21.77
CA GLU A 235 25.95 -52.44 22.28
C GLU A 235 26.31 -51.43 21.15
N ILE A 236 25.96 -50.14 21.40
CA ILE A 236 26.03 -48.90 20.58
C ILE A 236 26.46 -49.06 19.10
N ALA A 237 25.47 -48.92 18.20
CA ALA A 237 25.62 -49.04 16.74
C ALA A 237 26.57 -48.04 16.07
N GLU A 238 27.66 -48.56 15.50
CA GLU A 238 28.59 -47.82 14.63
C GLU A 238 27.95 -47.44 13.28
N LYS A 239 26.98 -48.21 12.77
CA LYS A 239 26.33 -47.95 11.47
C LYS A 239 24.86 -47.60 11.63
N LYS A 240 24.48 -46.42 11.11
CA LYS A 240 23.10 -45.94 11.02
C LYS A 240 22.62 -46.12 9.58
N VAL A 241 21.72 -47.07 9.35
CA VAL A 241 21.06 -47.26 8.05
C VAL A 241 19.83 -46.37 8.00
N TYR A 242 19.68 -45.67 6.87
CA TYR A 242 18.54 -44.79 6.63
C TYR A 242 17.78 -45.33 5.43
N GLU A 243 16.50 -45.61 5.61
CA GLU A 243 15.63 -46.18 4.59
C GLU A 243 14.34 -45.36 4.52
N LEU A 244 13.61 -45.46 3.41
CA LEU A 244 12.32 -44.82 3.29
C LEU A 244 11.28 -45.55 4.16
N ASP A 245 10.49 -44.78 4.89
CA ASP A 245 9.38 -45.26 5.70
C ASP A 245 8.13 -45.45 4.82
N ALA A 246 7.99 -46.64 4.25
CA ALA A 246 6.89 -46.99 3.36
C ALA A 246 5.52 -46.92 4.05
N GLU A 247 5.45 -47.20 5.35
CA GLU A 247 4.22 -47.13 6.14
C GLU A 247 3.78 -45.67 6.33
N GLN A 248 4.72 -44.78 6.66
CA GLN A 248 4.43 -43.35 6.79
C GLN A 248 4.00 -42.73 5.45
N ILE A 249 4.61 -43.15 4.34
CA ILE A 249 4.19 -42.74 2.99
C ILE A 249 2.76 -43.21 2.68
N ALA A 250 2.41 -44.44 3.06
CA ALA A 250 1.07 -44.99 2.84
C ALA A 250 0.00 -44.27 3.69
N LYS A 251 0.32 -43.94 4.94
CA LYS A 251 -0.56 -43.15 5.84
C LYS A 251 -0.81 -41.75 5.26
N GLU A 252 0.22 -41.05 4.82
CA GLU A 252 0.07 -39.70 4.22
C GLU A 252 -0.68 -39.73 2.89
N LYS A 253 -0.57 -40.82 2.11
CA LYS A 253 -1.34 -41.02 0.87
C LYS A 253 -2.85 -41.14 1.11
N LEU A 254 -3.28 -41.63 2.27
CA LEU A 254 -4.69 -41.78 2.62
C LEU A 254 -5.40 -40.42 2.74
N TYR A 255 -4.69 -39.40 3.21
CA TYR A 255 -5.23 -38.07 3.45
C TYR A 255 -5.20 -37.16 2.22
N ASP A 256 -4.66 -37.63 1.09
CA ASP A 256 -4.56 -36.79 -0.10
C ASP A 256 -5.95 -36.37 -0.61
N GLY A 257 -6.11 -35.06 -0.76
CA GLY A 257 -7.34 -34.44 -1.25
C GLY A 257 -8.30 -34.07 -0.14
N PHE A 258 -8.13 -34.57 1.09
CA PHE A 258 -8.98 -34.22 2.22
C PHE A 258 -8.47 -32.96 2.92
N TYR A 259 -9.40 -32.09 3.32
CA TYR A 259 -9.10 -30.83 4.00
C TYR A 259 -10.23 -30.48 4.97
N ALA A 260 -9.89 -30.30 6.25
CA ALA A 260 -10.83 -30.03 7.32
C ALA A 260 -10.78 -28.56 7.78
N VAL A 261 -11.95 -27.96 8.01
CA VAL A 261 -12.16 -26.58 8.48
C VAL A 261 -13.04 -26.63 9.72
N ILE A 262 -12.52 -26.23 10.87
CA ILE A 262 -13.32 -25.96 12.07
C ILE A 262 -13.68 -24.48 12.03
N THR A 263 -14.97 -24.14 12.14
CA THR A 263 -15.46 -22.77 12.11
C THR A 263 -16.74 -22.60 12.91
N ASN A 264 -16.86 -21.47 13.61
CA ASN A 264 -18.10 -20.99 14.24
C ASN A 264 -18.97 -20.16 13.28
N LEU A 265 -18.62 -20.08 12.00
CA LEU A 265 -19.42 -19.35 11.02
C LEU A 265 -20.67 -20.16 10.67
N GLU A 266 -21.84 -19.62 11.00
CA GLU A 266 -23.13 -20.10 10.50
C GLU A 266 -23.32 -19.59 9.05
N GLY A 267 -23.52 -20.49 8.08
CA GLY A 267 -23.68 -20.11 6.67
C GLY A 267 -23.53 -21.27 5.69
N ASP A 268 -23.62 -20.97 4.38
CA ASP A 268 -23.46 -21.97 3.33
C ASP A 268 -22.05 -22.57 3.31
N VAL A 269 -21.97 -23.90 3.21
CA VAL A 269 -20.70 -24.66 3.17
C VAL A 269 -19.83 -24.20 1.99
N GLY A 270 -20.43 -23.82 0.87
CA GLY A 270 -19.72 -23.28 -0.29
C GLY A 270 -19.02 -21.95 0.01
N GLU A 271 -19.65 -21.04 0.74
CA GLU A 271 -19.06 -19.77 1.18
C GLU A 271 -17.91 -19.98 2.17
N ILE A 272 -18.08 -20.87 3.14
CA ILE A 272 -17.03 -21.22 4.12
C ILE A 272 -15.80 -21.79 3.41
N ILE A 273 -16.00 -22.65 2.42
CA ILE A 273 -14.91 -23.21 1.59
C ILE A 273 -14.24 -22.13 0.75
N LYS A 274 -15.00 -21.16 0.22
CA LYS A 274 -14.47 -20.03 -0.55
C LYS A 274 -13.60 -19.12 0.32
N ILE A 275 -14.07 -18.77 1.52
CA ILE A 275 -13.30 -18.00 2.51
C ILE A 275 -12.03 -18.74 2.88
N ASN A 276 -12.11 -20.06 3.10
CA ASN A 276 -10.92 -20.85 3.43
C ASN A 276 -9.91 -20.91 2.26
N LYS A 277 -10.36 -20.95 1.00
CA LYS A 277 -9.46 -20.90 -0.17
C LYS A 277 -8.68 -19.58 -0.27
N GLN A 278 -9.18 -18.49 0.31
CA GLN A 278 -8.46 -17.22 0.42
C GLN A 278 -7.35 -17.25 1.49
N ARG A 279 -7.12 -18.38 2.19
CA ARG A 279 -5.96 -18.55 3.08
C ARG A 279 -4.63 -18.23 2.42
N TRP A 280 -4.48 -18.53 1.13
CA TRP A 280 -3.26 -18.18 0.40
C TRP A 280 -3.07 -16.65 0.34
N GLU A 281 -4.15 -15.87 0.10
CA GLU A 281 -4.09 -14.41 0.11
C GLU A 281 -3.70 -13.88 1.50
N ILE A 282 -4.20 -14.54 2.55
CA ILE A 282 -3.83 -14.26 3.95
C ILE A 282 -2.35 -14.59 4.21
N GLU A 283 -1.83 -15.72 3.73
CA GLU A 283 -0.41 -16.09 3.86
C GLU A 283 0.52 -15.14 3.11
N GLU A 284 0.12 -14.69 1.92
CA GLU A 284 0.84 -13.68 1.16
C GLU A 284 0.86 -12.33 1.90
N ASN A 285 -0.29 -11.92 2.45
CA ASN A 285 -0.40 -10.76 3.32
C ASN A 285 0.55 -10.86 4.52
N PHE A 286 0.63 -12.03 5.17
CA PHE A 286 1.58 -12.27 6.25
C PHE A 286 3.04 -12.26 5.77
N ARG A 287 3.33 -12.69 4.54
CA ARG A 287 4.68 -12.63 3.95
C ARG A 287 5.10 -11.18 3.76
N ILE A 288 4.31 -10.40 3.02
CA ILE A 288 4.56 -8.96 2.76
C ILE A 288 4.70 -8.21 4.08
N MET A 289 3.82 -8.47 5.05
CA MET A 289 3.87 -7.82 6.35
C MET A 289 5.17 -8.12 7.10
N LYS A 290 5.68 -9.35 7.03
CA LYS A 290 6.95 -9.73 7.68
C LYS A 290 8.17 -9.18 6.94
N THR A 291 8.17 -9.19 5.61
CA THR A 291 9.36 -8.83 4.80
C THR A 291 9.41 -7.36 4.45
N GLU A 292 8.37 -6.82 3.83
CA GLU A 292 8.36 -5.46 3.28
C GLU A 292 8.02 -4.39 4.32
N LEU A 293 7.19 -4.75 5.30
CA LEU A 293 6.72 -3.86 6.35
C LEU A 293 7.43 -4.09 7.70
N GLU A 294 8.46 -4.94 7.68
CA GLU A 294 9.33 -5.24 8.83
C GLU A 294 8.57 -5.56 10.13
N ALA A 295 7.40 -6.21 10.02
CA ALA A 295 6.64 -6.65 11.20
C ALA A 295 7.42 -7.68 12.04
N ARG A 296 8.52 -8.21 11.49
CA ARG A 296 9.53 -8.98 12.19
C ARG A 296 10.92 -8.59 11.65
N PRO A 297 11.94 -8.51 12.52
CA PRO A 297 11.91 -8.72 13.97
C PRO A 297 11.27 -7.55 14.75
N VAL A 298 10.51 -7.88 15.80
CA VAL A 298 9.86 -6.90 16.68
C VAL A 298 10.83 -6.49 17.79
N TYR A 299 11.38 -5.28 17.72
CA TYR A 299 12.32 -4.77 18.74
C TYR A 299 11.64 -4.05 19.92
N VAL A 300 10.30 -3.94 19.89
CA VAL A 300 9.50 -3.31 20.95
C VAL A 300 9.02 -4.34 21.96
N ARG A 301 9.09 -4.02 23.26
CA ARG A 301 8.78 -4.95 24.37
C ARG A 301 7.45 -4.69 25.07
N ARG A 302 6.94 -3.45 25.03
CA ARG A 302 5.69 -3.06 25.71
C ARG A 302 4.49 -3.41 24.82
N ASP A 303 3.47 -4.02 25.39
CA ASP A 303 2.30 -4.54 24.66
C ASP A 303 1.63 -3.48 23.76
N ASP A 304 1.43 -2.27 24.27
CA ASP A 304 0.88 -1.15 23.50
C ASP A 304 1.75 -0.76 22.29
N ARG A 305 3.08 -0.81 22.42
CA ARG A 305 4.03 -0.52 21.33
C ARG A 305 4.04 -1.65 20.30
N ILE A 306 3.90 -2.89 20.76
CA ILE A 306 3.75 -4.07 19.89
C ILE A 306 2.45 -3.92 19.06
N LYS A 307 1.32 -3.66 19.73
CA LYS A 307 0.03 -3.41 19.08
C LYS A 307 0.08 -2.25 18.08
N ALA A 308 0.70 -1.13 18.46
CA ALA A 308 0.85 0.02 17.58
C ALA A 308 1.68 -0.30 16.32
N HIS A 309 2.77 -1.06 16.48
CA HIS A 309 3.59 -1.50 15.35
C HIS A 309 2.81 -2.40 14.39
N PHE A 310 2.18 -3.46 14.89
CA PHE A 310 1.36 -4.36 14.05
C PHE A 310 0.18 -3.65 13.39
N MET A 311 -0.49 -2.74 14.11
CA MET A 311 -1.56 -1.92 13.54
C MET A 311 -1.06 -1.06 12.38
N THR A 312 0.13 -0.46 12.52
CA THR A 312 0.75 0.35 11.46
C THR A 312 1.11 -0.51 10.24
N CYS A 313 1.67 -1.70 10.46
CA CYS A 313 1.94 -2.65 9.38
C CYS A 313 0.64 -3.09 8.68
N TYR A 314 -0.42 -3.36 9.43
CA TYR A 314 -1.70 -3.77 8.86
C TYR A 314 -2.34 -2.68 8.01
N ILE A 315 -2.38 -1.43 8.50
CA ILE A 315 -2.86 -0.28 7.72
C ILE A 315 -2.03 -0.09 6.46
N SER A 316 -0.70 -0.23 6.56
CA SER A 316 0.19 -0.11 5.40
C SER A 316 -0.10 -1.19 4.36
N LEU A 317 -0.29 -2.44 4.78
CA LEU A 317 -0.66 -3.54 3.90
C LEU A 317 -2.00 -3.30 3.21
N LEU A 318 -3.01 -2.85 3.96
CA LEU A 318 -4.31 -2.49 3.41
C LEU A 318 -4.18 -1.44 2.30
N LEU A 319 -3.39 -0.39 2.54
CA LEU A 319 -3.13 0.64 1.53
C LEU A 319 -2.48 0.08 0.27
N TYR A 320 -1.52 -0.83 0.40
CA TYR A 320 -0.89 -1.45 -0.78
C TYR A 320 -1.84 -2.38 -1.54
N ARG A 321 -2.71 -3.12 -0.85
CA ARG A 321 -3.74 -3.95 -1.51
C ARG A 321 -4.78 -3.10 -2.25
N LEU A 322 -5.19 -1.99 -1.65
CA LEU A 322 -6.09 -1.04 -2.31
C LEU A 322 -5.41 -0.38 -3.52
N LEU A 323 -4.10 -0.10 -3.44
CA LEU A 323 -3.33 0.38 -4.58
C LEU A 323 -3.27 -0.67 -5.72
N GLU A 324 -3.01 -1.92 -5.38
CA GLU A 324 -2.99 -3.05 -6.33
C GLU A 324 -4.35 -3.21 -7.03
N GLN A 325 -5.46 -3.16 -6.27
CA GLN A 325 -6.81 -3.18 -6.83
C GLN A 325 -7.10 -1.98 -7.74
N LYS A 326 -6.67 -0.76 -7.36
CA LYS A 326 -6.83 0.44 -8.19
C LYS A 326 -6.07 0.34 -9.52
N LEU A 327 -5.01 -0.47 -9.57
CA LEU A 327 -4.20 -0.76 -10.76
C LEU A 327 -4.62 -2.08 -11.45
N THR A 328 -5.84 -2.55 -11.18
CA THR A 328 -6.46 -3.76 -11.77
C THR A 328 -5.61 -5.02 -11.60
N GLU A 329 -4.90 -5.15 -10.47
CA GLU A 329 -4.10 -6.34 -10.11
C GLU A 329 -3.02 -6.74 -11.13
N ASN A 330 -2.57 -5.79 -11.96
CA ASN A 330 -1.54 -6.05 -12.97
C ASN A 330 -0.12 -6.19 -12.38
N TYR A 331 0.08 -5.75 -11.14
CA TYR A 331 1.39 -5.66 -10.49
C TYR A 331 1.32 -6.13 -9.04
N THR A 332 2.36 -6.83 -8.58
CA THR A 332 2.41 -7.31 -7.20
C THR A 332 2.71 -6.18 -6.21
N ALA A 333 2.30 -6.34 -4.95
CA ALA A 333 2.64 -5.40 -3.88
C ALA A 333 4.15 -5.13 -3.76
N GLU A 334 5.00 -6.15 -3.93
CA GLU A 334 6.47 -6.01 -3.91
C GLU A 334 6.97 -5.08 -5.03
N GLN A 335 6.46 -5.25 -6.26
CA GLN A 335 6.80 -4.39 -7.40
C GLN A 335 6.35 -2.94 -7.18
N LEU A 336 5.14 -2.76 -6.64
CA LEU A 336 4.60 -1.43 -6.32
C LEU A 336 5.41 -0.74 -5.22
N ILE A 337 5.71 -1.43 -4.13
CA ILE A 337 6.52 -0.91 -3.02
C ILE A 337 7.91 -0.49 -3.52
N ALA A 338 8.58 -1.36 -4.28
CA ALA A 338 9.88 -1.07 -4.85
C ALA A 338 9.84 0.15 -5.79
N THR A 339 8.79 0.26 -6.62
CA THR A 339 8.58 1.38 -7.52
C THR A 339 8.39 2.69 -6.74
N LEU A 340 7.47 2.72 -5.77
CA LEU A 340 7.19 3.92 -4.98
C LEU A 340 8.41 4.36 -4.16
N ARG A 341 9.18 3.42 -3.62
CA ARG A 341 10.44 3.70 -2.91
C ARG A 341 11.54 4.23 -3.83
N SER A 342 11.58 3.83 -5.10
CA SER A 342 12.59 4.29 -6.05
C SER A 342 12.31 5.69 -6.60
N MET A 343 11.06 6.15 -6.57
CA MET A 343 10.65 7.46 -7.07
C MET A 343 11.21 8.63 -6.23
N LYS A 344 12.42 9.06 -6.58
CA LYS A 344 13.12 10.21 -5.98
C LYS A 344 13.17 11.40 -6.93
N LEU A 345 12.99 12.59 -6.38
CA LEU A 345 13.16 13.87 -7.07
C LEU A 345 14.37 14.59 -6.51
N THR A 346 15.21 15.13 -7.40
CA THR A 346 16.35 15.97 -7.02
C THR A 346 15.97 17.44 -7.16
N LEU A 347 16.14 18.20 -6.07
CA LEU A 347 15.91 19.64 -6.01
C LEU A 347 17.06 20.39 -6.67
N LEU A 348 16.69 21.24 -7.63
CA LEU A 348 17.57 22.20 -8.29
C LEU A 348 17.30 23.59 -7.72
N ASN A 349 18.10 24.00 -6.73
CA ASN A 349 17.89 25.29 -6.05
C ASN A 349 18.00 26.48 -6.99
N THR A 350 19.00 26.48 -7.88
CA THR A 350 19.26 27.56 -8.83
C THR A 350 18.12 27.73 -9.84
N ALA A 351 17.46 26.64 -10.23
CA ALA A 351 16.34 26.64 -11.16
C ALA A 351 14.94 26.67 -10.48
N ASN A 352 14.88 26.62 -9.14
CA ASN A 352 13.65 26.61 -8.36
C ASN A 352 12.65 25.50 -8.75
N GLY A 353 13.16 24.28 -8.94
CA GLY A 353 12.34 23.12 -9.29
C GLY A 353 13.03 21.79 -9.03
N TYR A 354 12.46 20.73 -9.57
CA TYR A 354 12.87 19.35 -9.33
C TYR A 354 13.09 18.63 -10.65
N ILE A 355 14.01 17.67 -10.65
CA ILE A 355 14.20 16.71 -11.72
C ILE A 355 13.90 15.29 -11.20
N PRO A 356 13.26 14.43 -12.00
CA PRO A 356 13.14 13.01 -11.69
C PRO A 356 14.51 12.35 -11.64
N SER A 357 14.78 11.60 -10.57
CA SER A 357 15.98 10.79 -10.40
C SER A 357 15.62 9.30 -10.32
N TYR A 358 14.64 8.90 -11.12
CA TYR A 358 14.14 7.54 -11.24
C TYR A 358 13.84 7.23 -12.71
N THR A 359 13.80 5.95 -13.05
CA THR A 359 13.50 5.47 -14.40
C THR A 359 12.00 5.42 -14.62
N ARG A 360 11.50 6.03 -15.70
CA ARG A 360 10.10 5.88 -16.12
C ARG A 360 9.86 4.45 -16.61
N THR A 361 8.88 3.77 -16.01
CA THR A 361 8.49 2.39 -16.33
C THR A 361 6.99 2.32 -16.60
N GLU A 362 6.52 1.18 -17.12
CA GLU A 362 5.09 0.94 -17.35
C GLU A 362 4.26 1.03 -16.05
N ILE A 363 4.83 0.59 -14.92
CA ILE A 363 4.19 0.72 -13.59
C ILE A 363 3.95 2.19 -13.26
N ILE A 364 4.94 3.05 -13.51
CA ILE A 364 4.84 4.49 -13.25
C ILE A 364 3.85 5.15 -14.18
N ASP A 365 3.83 4.78 -15.47
CA ASP A 365 2.83 5.29 -16.40
C ASP A 365 1.41 4.90 -15.99
N THR A 366 1.23 3.67 -15.51
CA THR A 366 -0.06 3.19 -14.99
C THR A 366 -0.47 3.95 -13.74
N LEU A 367 0.46 4.18 -12.80
CA LEU A 367 0.26 5.02 -11.62
C LEU A 367 -0.14 6.45 -12.00
N HIS A 368 0.59 7.10 -12.89
CA HIS A 368 0.27 8.46 -13.34
C HIS A 368 -1.10 8.55 -14.01
N LYS A 369 -1.46 7.54 -14.81
CA LYS A 369 -2.78 7.47 -15.44
C LYS A 369 -3.90 7.27 -14.42
N ALA A 370 -3.72 6.36 -13.46
CA ALA A 370 -4.73 6.04 -12.45
C ALA A 370 -5.00 7.19 -11.47
N PHE A 371 -3.99 8.01 -11.16
CA PHE A 371 -4.08 9.11 -10.20
C PHE A 371 -4.19 10.51 -10.85
N GLY A 372 -4.04 10.61 -12.17
CA GLY A 372 -4.27 11.87 -12.88
C GLY A 372 -3.26 12.97 -12.59
N PHE A 373 -2.03 12.61 -12.21
CA PHE A 373 -0.91 13.54 -12.11
C PHE A 373 0.40 12.87 -12.56
N ARG A 374 1.36 13.69 -13.00
CA ARG A 374 2.67 13.23 -13.50
C ARG A 374 3.82 13.84 -12.72
N THR A 375 4.84 13.03 -12.49
CA THR A 375 6.08 13.42 -11.78
C THR A 375 7.33 13.11 -12.58
N ASP A 376 7.19 12.77 -13.86
CA ASP A 376 8.24 12.28 -14.78
C ASP A 376 8.60 13.28 -15.89
N TYR A 377 8.16 14.53 -15.78
CA TYR A 377 8.65 15.60 -16.66
C TYR A 377 10.14 15.85 -16.41
N GLU A 378 10.89 16.17 -17.46
CA GLU A 378 12.32 16.49 -17.38
C GLU A 378 12.63 17.56 -16.32
N PHE A 379 11.70 18.50 -16.11
CA PHE A 379 11.78 19.49 -15.05
C PHE A 379 10.39 19.82 -14.48
N ILE A 380 10.29 19.92 -13.15
CA ILE A 380 9.04 20.22 -12.44
C ILE A 380 9.26 21.43 -11.54
N LYS A 381 8.59 22.55 -11.83
CA LYS A 381 8.66 23.75 -10.99
C LYS A 381 8.12 23.49 -9.58
N LYS A 382 8.64 24.21 -8.57
CA LYS A 382 8.09 24.15 -7.20
C LYS A 382 6.59 24.51 -7.14
N SER A 383 6.10 25.39 -8.01
CA SER A 383 4.68 25.74 -8.10
C SER A 383 3.84 24.54 -8.57
N THR A 384 4.27 23.87 -9.64
CA THR A 384 3.62 22.66 -10.16
C THR A 384 3.63 21.54 -9.10
N MET A 385 4.77 21.31 -8.44
CA MET A 385 4.85 20.31 -7.36
C MET A 385 3.90 20.64 -6.20
N ARG A 386 3.80 21.91 -5.80
CA ARG A 386 2.81 22.35 -4.80
C ARG A 386 1.38 22.10 -5.25
N SER A 387 1.09 22.28 -6.55
CA SER A 387 -0.23 21.97 -7.11
C SER A 387 -0.54 20.47 -7.03
N ILE A 388 0.41 19.61 -7.39
CA ILE A 388 0.28 18.14 -7.28
C ILE A 388 0.03 17.72 -5.83
N ILE A 389 0.84 18.22 -4.89
CA ILE A 389 0.66 17.96 -3.45
C ILE A 389 -0.71 18.45 -2.96
N LYS A 390 -1.23 19.54 -3.50
CA LYS A 390 -2.56 20.05 -3.16
C LYS A 390 -3.66 19.17 -3.75
N GLN A 391 -3.51 18.71 -4.99
CA GLN A 391 -4.47 17.82 -5.67
C GLN A 391 -4.64 16.52 -4.88
N THR A 392 -3.53 15.87 -4.50
CA THR A 392 -3.53 14.61 -3.71
C THR A 392 -4.11 14.73 -2.29
N LYS A 393 -4.49 15.93 -1.85
CA LYS A 393 -5.14 16.19 -0.55
C LYS A 393 -6.59 16.67 -0.69
N LYS A 394 -7.14 16.70 -1.91
CA LYS A 394 -8.53 17.05 -2.17
C LYS A 394 -9.34 15.79 -2.42
N LEU A 395 -10.61 15.83 -2.00
CA LEU A 395 -11.59 14.82 -2.37
C LEU A 395 -12.06 15.13 -3.79
N ASN A 396 -11.73 14.24 -4.71
CA ASN A 396 -12.32 14.24 -6.04
C ASN A 396 -13.53 13.31 -5.98
N PHE A 397 -14.72 13.85 -5.78
CA PHE A 397 -15.93 13.09 -6.07
C PHE A 397 -16.04 13.07 -7.60
N GLN A 398 -15.87 11.89 -8.20
CA GLN A 398 -16.44 11.64 -9.52
C GLN A 398 -17.91 11.32 -9.27
N ASP A 399 -18.79 12.20 -9.75
CA ASP A 399 -20.24 11.97 -9.79
C ASP A 399 -20.58 10.78 -10.68
#